data_AF-A0A2V6FGD3-F1
#
_entry.id   AF-A0A2V6FGD3-F1
#
_cell.length_a   1.000
_cell.length_b   1.000
_cell.length_c   1.000
_cell.angle_alpha   90.00
_cell.angle_beta   90.00
_cell.angle_gamma   90.00
#
_symmetry.space_group_name_H-M   'P 1'
#
loop_
_entity.id
_entity.type
_entity.pdbx_description
1 polymer ?
#
loop_
_entity_poly.entity_id
_entity_poly.type
_entity_poly.pdbx_seq_one_letter_code
_entity_poly.pdbx_strand_id
1 'polypeptide(L)'
;HIGSNYITAGGLIAFAVFFGAGLSLAKLFQSELFRRFLTRLKLGKNFVSIIPTIFGLATLIFFTVTATNAAGIPLAWNQPLPGISLTLVQIFLLVAFLLAVFWISARTKSFLFNRFLVNSGLDRSLQYAVSQIV
;
A
#
# COMPACT_ATOMS: atom_id res chain seq x y z
N HIS A 1 -9.14 -29.79 14.65
CA HIS A 1 -10.25 -29.28 13.82
C HIS A 1 -10.66 -27.90 14.31
N ILE A 2 -10.79 -26.91 13.43
CA ILE A 2 -11.44 -25.62 13.73
C ILE A 2 -12.63 -25.52 12.79
N GLY A 3 -13.85 -25.54 13.35
CA GLY A 3 -15.08 -25.71 12.56
C GLY A 3 -15.08 -27.07 11.82
N SER A 4 -15.44 -27.06 10.53
CA SER A 4 -15.43 -28.23 9.63
C SER A 4 -14.06 -28.52 8.99
N ASN A 5 -13.05 -27.68 9.20
CA ASN A 5 -11.77 -27.79 8.51
C ASN A 5 -10.76 -28.65 9.28
N TYR A 6 -10.08 -29.55 8.55
CA TYR A 6 -8.99 -30.37 9.08
C TYR A 6 -7.69 -29.58 9.04
N ILE A 7 -7.13 -29.28 10.22
CA ILE A 7 -5.85 -28.59 10.35
C ILE A 7 -4.80 -29.65 10.68
N THR A 8 -3.84 -29.82 9.77
CA THR A 8 -2.68 -30.70 9.98
C THR A 8 -1.57 -29.95 10.73
N ALA A 9 -0.67 -30.69 11.38
CA ALA A 9 0.55 -30.10 11.94
C ALA A 9 1.40 -29.39 10.86
N GLY A 10 1.42 -29.94 9.63
CA GLY A 10 2.06 -29.30 8.48
C GLY A 10 1.41 -27.97 8.08
N GLY A 11 0.08 -27.86 8.16
CA GLY A 11 -0.65 -26.62 7.91
C GLY A 11 -0.34 -25.52 8.92
N LEU A 12 -0.17 -25.88 10.20
CA LEU A 12 0.27 -24.96 11.26
C LEU A 12 1.70 -24.44 11.04
N ILE A 13 2.62 -25.30 10.61
CA ILE A 13 3.99 -24.91 10.25
C ILE A 13 3.97 -23.98 9.04
N ALA A 14 3.21 -24.34 8.00
CA ALA A 14 3.06 -23.51 6.81
C ALA A 14 2.48 -22.13 7.16
N PHE A 15 1.47 -22.08 8.04
CA PHE A 15 0.93 -20.83 8.55
C PHE A 15 2.02 -19.96 9.20
N ALA A 16 2.80 -20.52 10.13
CA ALA A 16 3.85 -19.80 10.83
C ALA A 16 4.93 -19.27 9.87
N VAL A 17 5.32 -20.07 8.88
CA VAL A 17 6.30 -19.68 7.87
C VAL A 17 5.77 -18.53 7.00
N PHE A 18 4.58 -18.67 6.43
CA PHE A 18 4.00 -17.62 5.57
C PHE A 18 3.73 -16.34 6.36
N PHE A 19 3.19 -16.45 7.57
CA PHE A 19 2.93 -15.28 8.41
C PHE A 19 4.24 -14.57 8.81
N GLY A 20 5.27 -15.33 9.20
CA GLY A 20 6.59 -14.81 9.50
C GLY A 20 7.27 -14.13 8.29
N ALA A 21 7.12 -14.71 7.10
CA ALA A 21 7.58 -14.10 5.86
C ALA A 21 6.85 -12.77 5.57
N GLY A 22 5.52 -12.73 5.77
CA GLY A 22 4.72 -11.53 5.64
C GLY A 22 5.14 -10.40 6.57
N LEU A 23 5.39 -10.71 7.84
CA LEU A 23 5.92 -9.74 8.83
C LEU A 23 7.30 -9.21 8.41
N SER A 24 8.16 -10.08 7.90
CA SER A 24 9.52 -9.72 7.47
C SER A 24 9.49 -8.79 6.26
N LEU A 25 8.66 -9.09 5.24
CA LEU A 25 8.47 -8.18 4.10
C LEU A 25 7.82 -6.87 4.51
N ALA A 26 6.82 -6.89 5.41
CA ALA A 26 6.18 -5.65 5.88
C ALA A 26 7.20 -4.71 6.55
N LYS A 27 8.12 -5.26 7.35
CA LYS A 27 9.25 -4.50 7.92
C LYS A 27 10.18 -3.96 6.83
N LEU A 28 10.46 -4.75 5.79
CA LEU A 28 11.27 -4.31 4.66
C LEU A 28 10.64 -3.12 3.93
N PHE A 29 9.32 -3.13 3.70
CA PHE A 29 8.63 -2.00 3.09
C PHE A 29 8.62 -0.76 3.99
N GLN A 30 8.56 -0.92 5.31
CA GLN A 30 8.64 0.22 6.23
C GLN A 30 10.06 0.76 6.43
N SER A 31 11.08 0.00 6.01
CA SER A 31 12.49 0.35 6.20
C SER A 31 12.91 1.65 5.50
N GLU A 32 13.99 2.23 6.00
CA GLU A 32 14.59 3.42 5.39
C GLU A 32 15.17 3.13 4.00
N LEU A 33 15.55 1.87 3.72
CA LEU A 33 16.06 1.44 2.43
C LEU A 33 14.98 1.55 1.35
N PHE A 34 13.76 1.08 1.65
CA PHE A 34 12.62 1.21 0.75
C PHE A 34 12.20 2.67 0.57
N ARG A 35 12.22 3.48 1.63
CA ARG A 35 11.98 4.92 1.54
C ARG A 35 13.01 5.62 0.65
N ARG A 36 14.29 5.29 0.78
CA ARG A 36 15.38 5.82 -0.06
C ARG A 36 15.24 5.38 -1.52
N PHE A 37 14.76 4.17 -1.76
CA PHE A 37 14.43 3.72 -3.12
C PHE A 37 13.29 4.56 -3.73
N LEU A 38 12.22 4.81 -2.97
CA LEU A 38 11.10 5.63 -3.42
C LEU A 38 11.47 7.10 -3.66
N THR A 39 12.35 7.68 -2.85
CA THR A 39 12.80 9.07 -3.06
C THR A 39 13.61 9.23 -4.35
N ARG A 40 14.37 8.20 -4.76
CA ARG A 40 15.08 8.20 -6.06
C ARG A 40 14.13 8.27 -7.26
N LEU A 41 12.89 7.79 -7.11
CA LEU A 41 11.86 7.86 -8.15
C LEU A 41 11.25 9.27 -8.30
N LYS A 42 11.76 10.29 -7.59
CA LYS A 42 11.26 11.68 -7.58
C LYS A 42 9.75 11.76 -7.31
N LEU A 43 9.25 10.85 -6.49
CA LEU A 43 7.88 10.84 -6.03
C LEU A 43 7.69 11.93 -4.96
N GLY A 44 6.55 12.62 -4.97
CA GLY A 44 6.29 13.70 -4.02
C GLY A 44 6.42 13.24 -2.56
N LYS A 45 6.89 14.12 -1.66
CA LYS A 45 7.20 13.81 -0.26
C LYS A 45 6.04 13.12 0.48
N ASN A 46 4.81 13.59 0.24
CA ASN A 46 3.58 13.02 0.82
C ASN A 46 3.27 11.61 0.31
N PHE A 47 3.68 11.29 -0.92
CA PHE A 47 3.45 9.97 -1.50
C PHE A 47 4.46 8.95 -0.97
N VAL A 48 5.72 9.36 -0.82
CA VAL A 48 6.79 8.54 -0.25
C VAL A 48 6.53 8.19 1.22
N SER A 49 5.82 9.03 1.97
CA SER A 49 5.47 8.73 3.36
C SER A 49 4.34 7.71 3.50
N ILE A 50 3.38 7.68 2.56
CA ILE A 50 2.16 6.85 2.65
C ILE A 50 2.35 5.48 1.99
N ILE A 51 3.09 5.37 0.87
CA ILE A 51 3.30 4.10 0.17
C ILE A 51 3.81 2.98 1.09
N PRO A 52 4.88 3.18 1.89
CA PRO A 52 5.43 2.13 2.75
C PRO A 52 4.37 1.49 3.65
N THR A 53 3.48 2.32 4.19
CA THR A 53 2.38 1.89 5.06
C THR A 53 1.38 1.03 4.29
N ILE A 54 0.99 1.44 3.08
CA ILE A 54 0.01 0.70 2.28
C ILE A 54 0.61 -0.61 1.77
N PHE A 55 1.85 -0.61 1.28
CA PHE A 55 2.54 -1.84 0.88
C PHE A 55 2.73 -2.79 2.06
N GLY A 56 3.05 -2.27 3.25
CA GLY A 56 3.12 -3.05 4.48
C GLY A 56 1.78 -3.71 4.80
N LEU A 57 0.68 -2.95 4.82
CA LEU A 57 -0.66 -3.48 5.08
C LEU A 57 -1.09 -4.51 4.03
N ALA A 58 -0.88 -4.22 2.75
CA ALA A 58 -1.18 -5.13 1.65
C ALA A 58 -0.44 -6.47 1.80
N THR A 59 0.84 -6.41 2.17
CA THR A 59 1.67 -7.60 2.42
C THR A 59 1.13 -8.41 3.59
N LEU A 60 0.79 -7.76 4.71
CA LEU A 60 0.26 -8.45 5.88
C LEU A 60 -1.05 -9.16 5.55
N ILE A 61 -1.98 -8.49 4.87
CA ILE A 61 -3.25 -9.10 4.48
C ILE A 61 -2.99 -10.28 3.54
N PHE A 62 -2.14 -10.11 2.53
CA PHE A 62 -1.86 -11.14 1.55
C PHE A 62 -1.25 -12.41 2.17
N PHE A 63 -0.23 -12.23 2.99
CA PHE A 63 0.43 -13.35 3.66
C PHE A 63 -0.46 -13.97 4.73
N THR A 64 -1.31 -13.20 5.41
CA THR A 64 -2.28 -13.76 6.37
C THR A 64 -3.30 -14.66 5.68
N VAL A 65 -3.83 -14.23 4.54
CA VAL A 65 -4.81 -15.02 3.77
C VAL A 65 -4.14 -16.26 3.18
N THR A 66 -2.92 -16.11 2.67
CA THR A 66 -2.13 -17.24 2.14
C THR A 66 -1.77 -18.23 3.26
N ALA A 67 -1.36 -17.74 4.42
CA ALA A 67 -1.08 -18.56 5.60
C ALA A 67 -2.32 -19.33 6.06
N THR A 68 -3.48 -18.67 6.08
CA THR A 68 -4.74 -19.29 6.51
C THR A 68 -5.21 -20.36 5.52
N ASN A 69 -5.05 -20.12 4.22
CA ASN A 69 -5.28 -21.14 3.19
C ASN A 69 -4.33 -22.34 3.36
N ALA A 70 -3.04 -22.08 3.63
CA ALA A 70 -2.06 -23.13 3.89
C ALA A 70 -2.34 -23.92 5.18
N ALA A 71 -3.00 -23.30 6.16
CA ALA A 71 -3.46 -23.96 7.39
C ALA A 71 -4.64 -24.93 7.17
N GLY A 72 -5.20 -24.99 5.96
CA GLY A 72 -6.35 -25.84 5.62
C GLY A 72 -7.70 -25.17 5.81
N ILE A 73 -7.74 -23.85 6.02
CA ILE A 73 -8.98 -23.07 6.06
C ILE A 73 -9.13 -22.34 4.72
N PRO A 74 -10.01 -22.79 3.81
CA PRO A 74 -10.13 -22.21 2.49
C PRO A 74 -10.77 -20.82 2.56
N LEU A 75 -9.95 -19.79 2.36
CA LEU A 75 -10.34 -18.41 2.14
C LEU A 75 -10.12 -18.08 0.67
N ALA A 76 -11.20 -18.17 -0.10
CA ALA A 76 -11.16 -17.88 -1.52
C ALA A 76 -11.02 -16.37 -1.76
N TRP A 77 -9.97 -15.99 -2.50
CA TRP A 77 -9.67 -14.62 -2.91
C TRP A 77 -10.79 -13.96 -3.73
N ASN A 78 -11.49 -14.78 -4.51
CA ASN A 78 -12.52 -14.37 -5.45
C ASN A 78 -13.94 -14.54 -4.91
N GLN A 79 -14.10 -15.02 -3.67
CA GLN A 79 -15.41 -15.07 -3.04
C GLN A 79 -15.66 -13.83 -2.18
N PRO A 80 -16.92 -13.38 -2.08
CA PRO A 80 -17.27 -12.30 -1.19
C PRO A 80 -16.94 -12.68 0.25
N LEU A 81 -16.33 -11.75 0.97
CA LEU A 81 -16.05 -11.95 2.39
C LEU A 81 -17.36 -12.09 3.18
N PRO A 82 -17.41 -12.95 4.20
CA PRO A 82 -18.55 -13.00 5.11
C PRO A 82 -18.82 -11.60 5.69
N GLY A 83 -20.02 -11.06 5.47
CA GLY A 83 -20.41 -9.72 5.93
C GLY A 83 -20.07 -8.56 4.98
N ILE A 84 -19.38 -8.80 3.86
CA ILE A 84 -19.05 -7.78 2.86
C ILE A 84 -19.24 -8.37 1.45
N SER A 85 -20.08 -7.75 0.62
CA SER A 85 -20.34 -8.19 -0.76
C SER A 85 -19.14 -8.03 -1.73
N LEU A 86 -17.97 -7.63 -1.23
CA LEU A 86 -16.74 -7.44 -2.00
C LEU A 86 -15.78 -8.59 -1.79
N THR A 87 -15.10 -8.98 -2.87
CA THR A 87 -14.04 -9.98 -2.81
C THR A 87 -12.74 -9.35 -2.31
N LEU A 88 -11.81 -10.17 -1.80
CA LEU A 88 -10.49 -9.68 -1.41
C LEU A 88 -9.79 -8.99 -2.57
N VAL A 89 -9.83 -9.60 -3.75
CA VAL A 89 -9.23 -9.02 -4.96
C VAL A 89 -9.81 -7.64 -5.26
N GLN A 90 -11.12 -7.47 -5.15
CA GLN A 90 -11.77 -6.17 -5.38
C GLN A 90 -11.33 -5.12 -4.36
N ILE A 91 -11.20 -5.48 -3.08
CA ILE A 91 -10.71 -4.56 -2.05
C ILE A 91 -9.29 -4.10 -2.37
N PHE A 92 -8.40 -5.03 -2.75
CA PHE A 92 -7.03 -4.69 -3.15
C PHE A 92 -7.00 -3.79 -4.39
N LEU A 93 -7.83 -4.07 -5.40
CA LEU A 93 -7.94 -3.26 -6.60
C LEU A 93 -8.46 -1.85 -6.29
N LEU A 94 -9.43 -1.71 -5.39
CA LEU A 94 -9.94 -0.41 -4.95
C LEU A 94 -8.87 0.39 -4.22
N VAL A 95 -8.10 -0.24 -3.33
CA VAL A 95 -6.97 0.41 -2.64
C VAL A 95 -5.90 0.84 -3.66
N ALA A 96 -5.57 -0.02 -4.63
CA ALA A 96 -4.62 0.30 -5.69
C ALA A 96 -5.12 1.44 -6.59
N PHE A 97 -6.41 1.45 -6.90
CA PHE A 97 -7.04 2.51 -7.69
C PHE A 97 -7.02 3.85 -6.93
N LEU A 98 -7.39 3.86 -5.65
CA LEU A 98 -7.28 5.04 -4.79
C LEU A 98 -5.85 5.58 -4.76
N LEU A 99 -4.87 4.70 -4.61
CA LEU A 99 -3.45 5.05 -4.68
C LEU A 99 -3.06 5.68 -6.01
N ALA A 100 -3.50 5.09 -7.13
CA ALA A 100 -3.23 5.59 -8.47
C ALA A 100 -3.84 6.98 -8.69
N VAL A 101 -5.10 7.18 -8.29
CA VAL A 101 -5.79 8.47 -8.36
C VAL A 101 -5.07 9.51 -7.51
N PHE A 102 -4.70 9.18 -6.27
CA PHE A 102 -3.94 10.08 -5.41
C PHE A 102 -2.57 10.43 -6.00
N TRP A 103 -1.89 9.45 -6.59
CA TRP A 103 -0.60 9.65 -7.24
C TRP A 103 -0.68 10.61 -8.43
N ILE A 104 -1.65 10.38 -9.31
CA ILE A 104 -1.89 11.24 -10.48
C ILE A 104 -2.23 12.67 -10.02
N SER A 105 -3.13 12.80 -9.03
CA SER A 105 -3.50 14.11 -8.47
C SER A 105 -2.30 14.86 -7.89
N ALA A 106 -1.47 14.20 -7.09
CA ALA A 106 -0.27 14.79 -6.50
C ALA A 106 0.75 15.22 -7.56
N ARG A 107 0.93 14.41 -8.62
CA ARG A 107 1.86 14.71 -9.71
C ARG A 107 1.36 15.88 -10.57
N THR A 108 0.08 15.93 -10.86
CA THR A 108 -0.54 17.01 -11.66
C THR A 108 -0.47 18.35 -10.93
N LYS A 109 -0.73 18.39 -9.61
CA LYS A 109 -0.58 19.63 -8.82
C LYS A 109 0.85 20.18 -8.87
N SER A 110 1.85 19.32 -8.63
CA SER A 110 3.26 19.74 -8.67
C SER A 110 3.69 20.22 -10.06
N PHE A 111 3.19 19.57 -11.13
CA PHE A 111 3.47 19.96 -12.50
C PHE A 111 2.83 21.29 -12.90
N LEU A 112 1.56 21.50 -12.54
CA LEU A 112 0.84 22.74 -12.82
C LEU A 112 1.43 23.92 -12.04
N PHE A 113 1.77 23.75 -10.76
CA PHE A 113 2.41 24.80 -9.96
C PHE A 113 3.79 25.19 -10.52
N ASN A 114 4.64 24.21 -10.86
CA ASN A 114 5.94 24.53 -11.45
C ASN A 114 5.82 25.27 -12.79
N ARG A 115 4.83 24.92 -13.62
CA ARG A 115 4.67 25.56 -14.93
C ARG A 115 4.01 26.94 -14.84
N PHE A 116 3.05 27.14 -13.93
CA PHE A 116 2.47 28.46 -13.67
C PHE A 116 3.51 29.41 -13.06
N LEU A 117 4.23 29.01 -12.02
CA LEU A 117 5.19 29.91 -11.36
C LEU A 117 6.38 30.28 -12.25
N VAL A 118 6.85 29.38 -13.11
CA VAL A 118 7.97 29.65 -14.02
C VAL A 118 7.54 30.53 -15.20
N ASN A 119 6.30 30.40 -15.70
CA ASN A 119 5.83 31.19 -16.85
C ASN A 119 5.11 32.49 -16.50
N SER A 120 4.66 32.68 -15.25
CA SER A 120 3.87 33.86 -14.88
C SER A 120 4.69 35.10 -14.49
N GLY A 121 6.03 35.04 -14.47
CA GLY A 121 6.87 36.20 -14.13
C GLY A 121 6.55 36.82 -12.75
N LEU A 122 5.96 36.02 -11.86
CA LEU A 122 5.46 36.48 -10.57
C LEU A 122 6.64 36.72 -9.61
N ASP A 123 6.70 37.92 -9.04
CA ASP A 123 7.81 38.38 -8.23
C ASP A 123 8.15 37.40 -7.10
N ARG A 124 9.45 37.21 -6.84
CA ARG A 124 10.00 36.10 -6.02
C ARG A 124 9.43 36.07 -4.59
N SER A 125 8.95 37.21 -4.12
CA SER A 125 8.28 37.40 -2.83
C SER A 125 6.88 36.75 -2.76
N LEU A 126 6.07 36.83 -3.82
CA LEU A 126 4.74 36.19 -3.86
C LEU A 126 4.84 34.68 -3.99
N GLN A 127 5.84 34.19 -4.72
CA GLN A 127 6.14 32.75 -4.78
C GLN A 127 6.53 32.21 -3.39
N TYR A 128 7.31 32.97 -2.62
CA TYR A 128 7.65 32.61 -1.25
C TYR A 128 6.44 32.59 -0.33
N ALA A 129 5.57 33.60 -0.42
CA ALA A 129 4.34 33.69 0.38
C ALA A 129 3.36 32.54 0.11
N VAL A 130 3.19 32.13 -1.15
CA VAL A 130 2.30 31.01 -1.51
C VAL A 130 2.91 29.66 -1.11
N SER A 131 4.24 29.51 -1.20
CA SER A 131 4.94 28.29 -0.75
C SER A 131 4.88 28.06 0.76
N GLN A 132 4.64 29.10 1.56
CA GLN A 132 4.52 29.01 3.02
C GLN A 132 3.12 28.59 3.50
N ILE A 133 2.10 28.71 2.66
CA ILE A 133 0.70 28.41 3.01
C ILE A 133 0.32 26.95 2.66
N VAL A 134 1.08 26.28 1.79
CA VAL A 134 0.84 24.90 1.31
C VAL A 134 1.81 23.91 1.94
#